data_AF-A0A924QW89-F1
#
_entry.id   AF-A0A924QW89-F1
#
_cell.length_a   1.000
_cell.length_b   1.000
_cell.length_c   1.000
_cell.angle_alpha   90.00
_cell.angle_beta   90.00
_cell.angle_gamma   90.00
#
_symmetry.space_group_name_H-M   'P 1'
#
loop_
_entity.id
_entity.type
_entity.pdbx_description
1 polymer ?
#
loop_
_entity_poly.entity_id
_entity_poly.type
_entity_poly.pdbx_seq_one_letter_code
_entity_poly.pdbx_strand_id
1 'polypeptide(L)' 'MTDCGCDKAKAELEEYLHNELLSDDAADIAEHLAGCSDCDSELHVGRVLTETVRRACKEIAPEDLRDQVLANIRRMQDH' A
#
# COMPACT_ATOMS: atom_id res chain seq x y z
N MET A 1 27.23 13.88 8.19
CA MET A 1 26.43 12.71 7.78
C MET A 1 25.08 13.26 7.47
N THR A 2 24.74 13.35 6.19
CA THR A 2 23.46 13.89 5.73
C THR A 2 22.37 12.96 6.26
N ASP A 3 21.45 13.50 7.04
CA ASP A 3 20.26 12.79 7.46
C ASP A 3 19.50 12.40 6.18
N CYS A 4 19.46 11.11 5.89
CA CYS A 4 18.84 10.53 4.71
C CYS A 4 17.30 10.56 4.82
N GLY A 5 16.74 10.93 5.99
CA GLY A 5 15.30 10.88 6.26
C GLY A 5 14.78 9.49 6.57
N CYS A 6 15.66 8.49 6.73
CA CYS A 6 15.30 7.09 6.99
C CYS A 6 14.50 6.92 8.29
N ASP A 7 14.80 7.72 9.33
CA ASP A 7 14.12 7.59 10.62
C ASP A 7 12.63 7.97 10.49
N LYS A 8 12.31 9.06 9.77
CA LYS A 8 10.93 9.44 9.45
C LYS A 8 10.28 8.37 8.56
N ALA A 9 10.95 7.98 7.48
CA ALA A 9 10.41 7.01 6.53
C ALA A 9 10.08 5.67 7.20
N LYS A 10 10.93 5.18 8.11
CA LYS A 10 10.69 3.94 8.87
C LYS A 10 9.59 4.09 9.92
N ALA A 11 9.48 5.26 10.55
CA ALA A 11 8.44 5.53 11.54
C ALA A 11 7.04 5.55 10.93
N GLU A 12 6.91 5.97 9.67
CA GLU A 12 5.63 6.11 8.95
C GLU A 12 5.41 5.01 7.89
N LEU A 13 6.31 4.01 7.81
CA LEU A 13 6.32 3.01 6.73
C LEU A 13 5.10 2.10 6.75
N GLU A 14 4.61 1.76 7.93
CA GLU A 14 3.44 0.88 8.10
C GLU A 14 2.16 1.61 7.68
N GLU A 15 1.99 2.87 8.09
CA GLU A 15 0.88 3.72 7.65
C GLU A 15 0.94 3.93 6.12
N TYR A 16 2.14 4.10 5.55
CA TYR A 16 2.32 4.15 4.10
C TYR A 16 1.89 2.83 3.43
N LEU A 17 2.32 1.68 3.95
CA LEU A 17 1.98 0.35 3.42
C LEU A 17 0.46 0.10 3.42
N HIS A 18 -0.23 0.61 4.44
CA HIS A 18 -1.68 0.48 4.61
C HIS A 18 -2.50 1.60 3.96
N ASN A 19 -1.84 2.57 3.30
CA ASN A 19 -2.47 3.73 2.67
C ASN A 19 -3.28 4.58 3.67
N GLU A 20 -2.71 4.78 4.86
CA GLU A 20 -3.29 5.50 5.99
C GLU A 20 -2.67 6.89 6.21
N LEU A 21 -1.72 7.28 5.34
CA LEU A 21 -1.11 8.61 5.35
C LEU A 21 -1.91 9.63 4.53
N LEU A 22 -1.69 10.91 4.87
CA LEU A 22 -2.10 12.02 4.02
C LEU A 22 -1.32 11.99 2.70
N SER A 23 -1.90 12.58 1.65
CA SER A 23 -1.32 12.56 0.30
C SER A 23 0.11 13.09 0.24
N ASP A 24 0.38 14.14 1.01
CA ASP A 24 1.67 14.84 0.98
C ASP A 24 2.74 14.01 1.70
N ASP A 25 2.41 13.44 2.88
CA ASP A 25 3.32 12.55 3.62
C ASP A 25 3.60 11.25 2.83
N ALA A 26 2.59 10.71 2.17
CA ALA A 26 2.77 9.55 1.29
C ALA A 26 3.68 9.86 0.10
N ALA A 27 3.61 11.08 -0.46
CA ALA A 27 4.48 11.50 -1.55
C ALA A 27 5.94 11.65 -1.09
N ASP A 28 6.17 12.24 0.09
CA ASP A 28 7.49 12.38 0.69
C ASP A 28 8.16 11.00 0.91
N ILE A 29 7.43 10.04 1.46
CA ILE A 29 7.93 8.68 1.67
C ILE A 29 8.19 7.97 0.33
N ALA A 30 7.29 8.12 -0.65
CA ALA A 30 7.48 7.53 -1.97
C ALA A 30 8.75 8.04 -2.67
N GLU A 31 9.05 9.35 -2.54
CA GLU A 31 10.28 9.94 -3.05
C GLU A 31 11.51 9.34 -2.35
N HIS A 32 11.47 9.22 -1.01
CA HIS A 32 12.56 8.62 -0.26
C HIS A 32 12.81 7.15 -0.64
N LEU A 33 11.75 6.34 -0.76
CA LEU A 33 11.84 4.93 -1.15
C LEU A 33 12.47 4.75 -2.54
N ALA A 34 12.21 5.67 -3.47
CA ALA A 34 12.82 5.65 -4.80
C ALA A 34 14.35 5.87 -4.77
N GLY A 35 14.86 6.54 -3.72
CA GLY A 35 16.28 6.86 -3.55
C GLY A 35 17.03 6.03 -2.51
N CYS A 36 16.34 5.24 -1.69
CA CYS A 36 16.92 4.53 -0.55
C CYS A 36 16.67 3.02 -0.61
N SER A 37 17.72 2.24 -0.92
CA SER A 37 17.65 0.77 -0.98
C SER A 37 17.25 0.12 0.34
N ASP A 38 17.65 0.72 1.47
CA ASP A 38 17.40 0.15 2.79
C ASP A 38 15.90 0.25 3.11
N CYS A 39 15.29 1.42 2.90
CA CYS A 39 13.86 1.60 3.14
C CYS A 39 12.99 0.87 2.10
N ASP A 40 13.42 0.76 0.84
CA ASP A 40 12.74 -0.08 -0.16
C ASP A 40 12.76 -1.56 0.23
N SER A 41 13.86 -2.04 0.82
CA SER A 41 13.97 -3.41 1.34
C SER A 41 13.01 -3.65 2.50
N GLU A 42 12.90 -2.71 3.45
CA GLU A 42 11.93 -2.80 4.54
C GLU A 42 10.49 -2.80 4.02
N LEU A 43 10.17 -1.92 3.07
CA LEU A 43 8.85 -1.90 2.41
C LEU A 43 8.53 -3.24 1.75
N HIS A 44 9.52 -3.84 1.08
CA HIS A 44 9.36 -5.15 0.45
C HIS A 44 9.01 -6.23 1.47
N VAL A 45 9.69 -6.25 2.62
CA VAL A 45 9.38 -7.19 3.72
C VAL A 45 7.93 -7.01 4.17
N GLY A 46 7.50 -5.77 4.45
CA GLY A 46 6.13 -5.47 4.84
C GLY A 46 5.10 -5.97 3.81
N ARG A 47 5.32 -5.68 2.53
CA ARG A 47 4.46 -6.17 1.43
C ARG A 47 4.34 -7.69 1.38
N VAL A 48 5.47 -8.40 1.49
CA VAL A 48 5.49 -9.86 1.46
C VAL A 48 4.73 -10.45 2.65
N LEU A 49 4.88 -9.86 3.84
CA LEU A 49 4.12 -10.27 5.03
C LEU A 49 2.62 -10.06 4.84
N THR A 50 2.19 -8.86 4.42
CA THR A 50 0.78 -8.55 4.16
C THR A 50 0.18 -9.49 3.11
N GLU A 51 0.91 -9.75 2.02
CA GLU A 51 0.44 -10.66 0.98
C GLU A 51 0.33 -12.11 1.49
N THR A 52 1.29 -12.57 2.28
CA THR A 52 1.28 -13.91 2.88
C THR A 52 0.07 -14.08 3.79
N VAL A 53 -0.21 -13.11 4.65
CA VAL A 53 -1.42 -13.11 5.51
C VAL A 53 -2.68 -13.11 4.67
N ARG A 54 -2.77 -12.25 3.65
CA ARG A 54 -3.93 -12.19 2.75
C ARG A 54 -4.18 -13.52 2.04
N ARG A 55 -3.13 -14.21 1.59
CA ARG A 55 -3.24 -15.54 0.95
C ARG A 55 -3.74 -16.62 1.92
N ALA A 56 -3.43 -16.49 3.21
CA ALA A 56 -3.92 -17.40 4.24
C ALA A 56 -5.39 -17.15 4.59
N CYS A 57 -5.87 -15.90 4.49
CA CYS A 57 -7.27 -15.56 4.62
C CYS A 57 -8.09 -16.12 3.45
N LYS A 58 -9.04 -17.02 3.74
CA LYS A 58 -9.91 -17.69 2.74
C LYS A 58 -11.35 -17.19 2.75
N GLU A 59 -11.59 -16.00 3.28
CA GLU A 59 -12.92 -15.40 3.29
C GLU A 59 -13.32 -15.01 1.87
N ILE A 60 -14.46 -15.53 1.40
CA ILE A 60 -14.97 -15.29 0.06
C ILE A 60 -16.09 -14.26 0.17
N ALA A 61 -15.99 -13.16 -0.59
CA ALA A 61 -17.06 -12.19 -0.66
C ALA A 61 -18.33 -12.82 -1.28
N PRO A 62 -19.54 -12.43 -0.83
CA PRO A 62 -20.79 -12.90 -1.43
C PRO A 62 -20.85 -12.62 -2.94
N GLU A 63 -21.36 -13.57 -3.73
CA GLU A 63 -21.42 -13.44 -5.19
C GLU A 63 -22.22 -12.23 -5.65
N ASP A 64 -23.35 -11.95 -5.00
CA ASP A 64 -24.19 -10.79 -5.30
C ASP A 64 -23.43 -9.47 -5.14
N LEU A 65 -22.50 -9.38 -4.18
CA LEU A 65 -21.69 -8.18 -3.97
C LEU A 65 -20.65 -8.03 -5.09
N ARG A 66 -20.01 -9.12 -5.49
CA ARG A 66 -19.07 -9.15 -6.62
C ARG A 66 -19.75 -8.65 -7.89
N ASP A 67 -20.95 -9.16 -8.17
CA ASP A 67 -21.71 -8.82 -9.37
C ASP A 67 -22.14 -7.33 -9.36
N GLN A 68 -22.55 -6.81 -8.19
CA GLN A 68 -22.84 -5.39 -8.00
C GLN A 68 -21.61 -4.50 -8.26
N VAL A 69 -20.45 -4.85 -7.73
CA VAL A 69 -19.20 -4.09 -7.93
C VAL A 69 -18.84 -4.07 -9.42
N LEU A 70 -18.86 -5.22 -10.10
CA LEU A 70 -18.54 -5.32 -11.52
C LEU A 70 -19.51 -4.51 -12.39
N ALA A 71 -20.80 -4.52 -12.06
CA ALA A 71 -21.80 -3.70 -12.76
C ALA A 71 -21.51 -2.19 -12.62
N ASN A 72 -21.13 -1.73 -11.43
CA ASN A 72 -20.79 -0.32 -11.20
C ASN A 72 -19.52 0.11 -11.93
N ILE A 73 -18.47 -0.72 -11.92
CA ILE A 73 -17.22 -0.43 -12.65
C ILE A 73 -17.51 -0.23 -14.15
N ARG A 74 -18.32 -1.11 -14.76
CA ARG A 74 -18.70 -1.00 -16.18
C ARG A 74 -19.44 0.31 -16.48
N ARG A 75 -20.43 0.66 -15.64
CA ARG A 75 -21.17 1.94 -15.78
C ARG A 75 -20.24 3.15 -15.75
N MET A 76 -19.20 3.13 -14.93
CA MET A 76 -18.24 4.25 -14.83
C MET A 76 -17.32 4.35 -16.05
N GLN A 77 -17.10 3.25 -16.78
CA GLN A 77 -16.25 3.20 -17.98
C GLN A 77 -16.98 3.57 -19.28
N ASP A 78 -18.30 3.41 -19.30
CA ASP A 78 -19.17 3.76 -20.45
C ASP A 78 -19.46 5.27 -20.56
N HIS A 79 -18.94 6.08 -19.64
CA HIS A 79 -19.05 7.55 -19.58
C HIS A 79 -17.68 8.22 -19.77
#